data_AF-A0A2D8FQ26-F1
#
_entry.id   AF-A0A2D8FQ26-F1
#
_cell.length_a   1.000
_cell.length_b   1.000
_cell.length_c   1.000
_cell.angle_alpha   90.00
_cell.angle_beta   90.00
_cell.angle_gamma   90.00
#
_symmetry.space_group_name_H-M   'P 1'
#
loop_
_entity.id
_entity.type
_entity.pdbx_description
1 polymer ?
#
loop_
_entity_poly.entity_id
_entity_poly.type
_entity_poly.pdbx_seq_one_letter_code
_entity_poly.pdbx_strand_id
1 'polypeptide(L)'
;MIALLLAFADPQLVETGVGRFAVYADVASIERHGDLARMRELQVTEAGFKVGDVTYVGGWSRWVFDCRARTADRLDFASLREDGTEG
;
A
#
# COMPACT_ATOMS: atom_id res chain seq x y z
N MET A 1 -13.88 9.34 -27.06
CA MET A 1 -12.72 9.78 -26.26
C MET A 1 -13.20 10.08 -24.86
N ILE A 2 -13.04 9.16 -23.90
CA ILE A 2 -13.12 9.45 -22.47
C ILE A 2 -11.92 8.72 -21.87
N ALA A 3 -10.78 9.41 -21.81
CA ALA A 3 -9.70 9.02 -20.92
C ALA A 3 -10.19 9.38 -19.52
N LEU A 4 -10.67 8.39 -18.79
CA LEU A 4 -10.91 8.51 -17.36
C LEU A 4 -9.54 8.79 -16.75
N LEU A 5 -9.26 10.05 -16.43
CA LEU A 5 -8.19 10.38 -15.48
C LEU A 5 -8.60 9.71 -14.17
N LEU A 6 -8.13 8.48 -13.96
CA LEU A 6 -7.84 7.98 -12.63
C LEU A 6 -6.70 8.88 -12.12
N ALA A 7 -7.04 10.11 -11.73
CA ALA A 7 -6.22 10.81 -10.77
C ALA A 7 -6.27 9.92 -9.54
N PHE A 8 -5.26 9.08 -9.37
CA PHE A 8 -5.00 8.48 -8.07
C PHE A 8 -4.94 9.66 -7.11
N ALA A 9 -5.95 9.78 -6.25
CA ALA A 9 -5.89 10.75 -5.18
C ALA A 9 -4.57 10.51 -4.45
N ASP A 10 -3.92 11.59 -4.01
CA ASP A 10 -2.72 11.46 -3.20
C ASP A 10 -3.02 10.51 -2.03
N PRO A 11 -2.12 9.55 -1.73
CA PRO A 11 -2.36 8.60 -0.64
C PRO A 11 -2.69 9.31 0.67
N GLN A 12 -3.71 8.82 1.36
CA GLN A 12 -4.05 9.31 2.69
C GLN A 12 -3.60 8.28 3.72
N LEU A 13 -2.41 8.50 4.27
CA LEU A 13 -1.73 7.51 5.10
C LEU A 13 -2.16 7.62 6.57
N VAL A 14 -2.66 6.51 7.12
CA VAL A 14 -2.93 6.34 8.55
C VAL A 14 -2.03 5.24 9.08
N GLU A 15 -1.21 5.54 10.08
CA GLU A 15 -0.36 4.54 10.73
C GLU A 15 -1.22 3.44 11.37
N THR A 16 -0.95 2.19 11.02
CA THR A 16 -1.65 1.03 11.58
C THR A 16 -0.75 0.14 12.43
N GLY A 17 0.56 0.32 12.33
CA GLY A 17 1.50 -0.39 13.19
C GLY A 17 2.94 0.04 13.00
N VAL A 18 3.70 -0.07 14.09
CA VAL A 18 5.14 0.12 14.08
C VAL A 18 5.78 -1.11 14.73
N GLY A 19 6.70 -1.73 14.01
CA GLY A 19 7.46 -2.89 14.46
C GLY A 19 8.83 -2.92 13.77
N ARG A 20 9.12 -4.00 13.05
CA ARG A 20 10.31 -4.02 12.17
C ARG A 20 10.23 -3.00 11.03
N PHE A 21 9.00 -2.65 10.63
CA PHE A 21 8.68 -1.64 9.63
C PHE A 21 7.57 -0.74 10.18
N ALA A 22 7.50 0.50 9.71
CA ALA A 22 6.32 1.33 9.90
C ALA A 22 5.30 0.99 8.80
N VAL A 23 4.04 0.82 9.19
CA VAL A 23 2.97 0.38 8.30
C VAL A 23 1.85 1.41 8.30
N TYR A 24 1.43 1.79 7.10
CA TYR A 24 0.37 2.78 6.88
C TYR A 24 -0.71 2.21 5.99
N ALA A 25 -1.96 2.33 6.40
CA ALA A 25 -3.10 2.12 5.51
C ALA A 25 -3.31 3.37 4.65
N ASP A 26 -3.49 3.19 3.34
CA ASP A 26 -3.94 4.26 2.45
C ASP A 26 -5.47 4.31 2.45
N VAL A 27 -6.05 5.16 3.30
CA VAL A 27 -7.50 5.23 3.48
C VAL A 27 -8.22 5.83 2.26
N ALA A 28 -7.51 6.57 1.40
CA ALA A 28 -8.07 7.08 0.15
C ALA A 28 -8.30 5.95 -0.88
N SER A 29 -7.62 4.82 -0.73
CA SER A 29 -7.74 3.65 -1.61
C SER A 29 -8.83 2.66 -1.20
N ILE A 30 -9.60 2.93 -0.15
CA ILE A 30 -10.60 1.98 0.35
C ILE A 30 -11.76 1.84 -0.63
N GLU A 31 -11.95 0.63 -1.15
CA GLU A 31 -13.09 0.24 -1.96
C GLU A 31 -13.91 -0.83 -1.23
N ARG A 32 -15.24 -0.70 -1.20
CA ARG A 32 -16.14 -1.66 -0.55
C ARG A 32 -17.12 -2.29 -1.53
N HIS A 33 -17.23 -3.61 -1.47
CA HIS A 33 -18.16 -4.41 -2.26
C HIS A 33 -18.80 -5.50 -1.38
N GLY A 34 -20.02 -5.24 -0.90
CA GLY A 34 -20.69 -6.13 0.05
C GLY A 34 -19.86 -6.29 1.33
N ASP A 35 -19.59 -7.54 1.72
CA ASP A 35 -18.78 -7.88 2.90
C ASP A 35 -17.26 -7.75 2.66
N LEU A 36 -16.83 -7.43 1.44
CA LEU A 36 -15.41 -7.27 1.11
C LEU A 36 -14.99 -5.80 1.10
N ALA A 37 -13.84 -5.50 1.69
CA ALA A 37 -13.15 -4.23 1.54
C ALA A 37 -11.76 -4.46 0.92
N ARG A 38 -11.32 -3.56 0.05
CA ARG A 38 -9.98 -3.55 -0.53
C ARG A 38 -9.30 -2.23 -0.22
N MET A 39 -7.99 -2.26 -0.03
CA MET A 39 -7.16 -1.05 0.09
C MET A 39 -5.69 -1.36 -0.20
N ARG A 40 -4.89 -0.31 -0.31
CA ARG A 40 -3.43 -0.38 -0.29
C ARG A 40 -2.89 -0.14 1.12
N GLU A 41 -1.74 -0.73 1.38
CA GLU A 41 -0.90 -0.52 2.54
C GLU A 41 0.50 -0.13 2.07
N LEU A 42 1.10 0.89 2.70
CA LEU A 42 2.51 1.22 2.56
C LEU A 42 3.28 0.64 3.75
N GLN A 43 4.25 -0.23 3.46
CA GLN A 43 5.25 -0.64 4.43
C GLN A 43 6.52 0.18 4.17
N VAL A 44 7.02 0.88 5.19
CA VAL A 44 8.19 1.77 5.09
C VAL A 44 9.41 1.13 5.77
N THR A 45 10.55 1.16 5.09
CA THR A 45 11.84 0.70 5.61
C THR A 45 12.58 1.79 6.37
N GLU A 46 13.64 1.42 7.09
CA GLU A 46 14.58 2.41 7.63
C GLU A 46 15.22 3.24 6.49
N ALA A 47 15.56 4.48 6.80
CA ALA A 47 16.17 5.38 5.84
C ALA A 47 17.50 4.80 5.31
N GLY A 48 17.68 4.85 3.99
CA GLY A 48 18.89 4.33 3.34
C GLY A 48 18.93 2.81 3.17
N PHE A 49 17.80 2.10 3.33
CA PHE A 49 17.73 0.68 3.02
C PHE A 49 18.07 0.43 1.54
N LYS A 50 19.13 -0.35 1.29
CA LYS A 50 19.69 -0.59 -0.04
C LYS A 50 19.75 -2.07 -0.37
N VAL A 51 19.49 -2.38 -1.64
CA VAL A 51 19.78 -3.67 -2.25
C VAL A 51 20.61 -3.41 -3.50
N GLY A 52 21.89 -3.77 -3.44
CA GLY A 52 22.87 -3.33 -4.44
C GLY A 52 22.96 -1.80 -4.47
N ASP A 53 22.88 -1.22 -5.67
CA ASP A 53 22.96 0.23 -5.88
C ASP A 53 21.60 0.95 -5.79
N VAL A 54 20.51 0.23 -5.47
CA VAL A 54 19.16 0.78 -5.42
C VAL A 54 18.74 1.04 -3.96
N THR A 55 18.34 2.28 -3.69
CA THR A 55 17.71 2.67 -2.41
C THR A 55 16.19 2.47 -2.50
N TYR A 56 15.63 1.83 -1.49
CA TYR A 56 14.19 1.65 -1.35
C TYR A 56 13.68 2.42 -0.13
N VAL A 57 12.47 2.95 -0.26
CA VAL A 57 11.72 3.53 0.86
C VAL A 57 10.77 2.50 1.47
N GLY A 58 10.48 1.40 0.76
CA GLY A 58 9.61 0.35 1.23
C GLY A 58 8.87 -0.36 0.09
N GLY A 59 7.56 -0.54 0.25
CA GLY A 59 6.72 -1.05 -0.82
C GLY A 59 5.24 -1.04 -0.50
N TRP A 60 4.43 -1.14 -1.55
CA TRP A 60 2.99 -1.15 -1.49
C TRP A 60 2.44 -2.57 -1.56
N SER A 61 1.44 -2.86 -0.74
CA SER A 61 0.67 -4.09 -0.81
C SER A 61 -0.81 -3.79 -1.02
N ARG A 62 -1.48 -4.56 -1.87
CA ARG A 62 -2.93 -4.62 -1.94
C ARG A 62 -3.44 -5.65 -0.96
N TRP A 63 -4.53 -5.30 -0.30
CA TRP A 63 -5.20 -6.15 0.66
C TRP A 63 -6.67 -6.33 0.30
N VAL A 64 -7.21 -7.48 0.69
CA VAL A 64 -8.66 -7.71 0.78
C VAL A 64 -9.00 -8.13 2.20
N PHE A 65 -10.10 -7.57 2.71
CA PHE A 65 -10.65 -7.86 4.02
C PHE A 65 -12.05 -8.43 3.84
N ASP A 66 -12.28 -9.63 4.35
CA ASP A 66 -13.63 -10.16 4.52
C ASP A 66 -14.14 -9.70 5.89
N CYS A 67 -15.06 -8.74 5.87
CA CYS A 67 -15.60 -8.14 7.09
C CYS A 67 -16.55 -9.09 7.83
N ARG A 68 -17.13 -10.08 7.14
CA ARG A 68 -18.02 -11.08 7.75
C ARG A 68 -17.22 -12.20 8.40
N ALA A 69 -16.25 -12.75 7.68
CA ALA A 69 -15.35 -13.78 8.20
C ALA A 69 -14.29 -13.19 9.16
N ARG A 70 -14.08 -11.88 9.12
CA ARG A 70 -13.04 -11.14 9.85
C ARG A 70 -11.63 -11.64 9.51
N THR A 71 -11.39 -11.85 8.22
CA THR A 71 -10.08 -12.25 7.69
C THR A 71 -9.49 -11.14 6.83
N ALA A 72 -8.17 -11.18 6.65
CA ALA A 72 -7.43 -10.25 5.82
C ALA A 72 -6.38 -11.02 5.02
N ASP A 73 -6.38 -10.83 3.71
CA ASP A 73 -5.44 -11.46 2.80
C ASP A 73 -4.64 -10.39 2.04
N ARG A 74 -3.31 -10.54 2.09
CA ARG A 74 -2.40 -9.72 1.29
C ARG A 74 -2.30 -10.31 -0.10
N LEU A 75 -2.68 -9.53 -1.10
CA LEU A 75 -2.79 -9.98 -2.49
C LEU A 75 -1.48 -9.85 -3.26
N ASP A 76 -0.68 -8.83 -2.94
CA ASP A 76 0.60 -8.60 -3.60
C ASP A 76 1.56 -7.72 -2.79
N PHE A 77 2.72 -7.46 -3.39
CA PHE A 77 3.69 -6.49 -2.95
C PHE A 77 4.44 -5.94 -4.17
N ALA A 78 4.51 -4.62 -4.29
CA ALA A 78 5.31 -3.89 -5.27
C ALA A 78 6.36 -3.07 -4.53
N SER A 79 7.64 -3.25 -4.87
CA SER A 79 8.71 -2.49 -4.22
C SER A 79 8.60 -1.00 -4.56
N LEU A 80 8.94 -0.11 -3.62
CA LEU A 80 8.93 1.33 -3.84
C LEU A 80 10.36 1.88 -3.67
N ARG A 81 10.93 2.35 -4.77
CA ARG A 81 12.24 2.98 -4.80
C ARG A 81 12.17 4.41 -4.29
N GLU A 82 13.32 4.94 -3.87
CA GLU A 82 13.44 6.35 -3.44
C GLU A 82 13.06 7.36 -4.54
N ASP A 83 13.19 6.99 -5.82
CA ASP A 83 12.76 7.81 -6.96
C ASP A 83 11.24 7.74 -7.24
N GLY A 84 10.48 7.00 -6.43
CA GLY A 84 9.04 6.81 -6.57
C GLY A 84 8.64 5.68 -7.53
N THR A 85 9.59 4.97 -8.14
CA THR A 85 9.28 3.82 -9.01
C THR A 85 8.68 2.68 -8.20
N GLU A 86 7.49 2.24 -8.61
CA GLU A 86 6.83 1.03 -8.11
C GLU A 86 7.12 -0.17 -9.03
N GLY A 87 7.38 -1.35 -8.45
CA GLY A 87 7.63 -2.61 -9.19
C GLY A 87 8.73 -3.43 -8.57
#